data_AF-A0A4R4GGE3-F1
#
_entry.id   AF-A0A4R4GGE3-F1
#
_cell.length_a   1.000
_cell.length_b   1.000
_cell.length_c   1.000
_cell.angle_alpha   90.00
_cell.angle_beta   90.00
_cell.angle_gamma   90.00
#
_symmetry.space_group_name_H-M   'P 1'
#
loop_
_entity.id
_entity.type
_entity.pdbx_description
1 polymer ?
#
loop_
_entity_poly.entity_id
_entity_poly.type
_entity_poly.pdbx_seq_one_letter_code
_entity_poly.pdbx_strand_id
1 'polypeptide(L)'
;MIYIRLNKIFPFLLLTFPVIVDIINGYLKGTDGSGDSLLGILYRGIIILFSCFYLFRTRYSNYIKVLLLSAVFLSVYQLIIGGFSSRTFMMLIKILNFYFVISLLLGCKYFSSYTQVVRSAIWYGVIAAFILIYCFVFKVGYGSYTDETFGTKGFFVAMNDVGLTILLLNILACYSFQKTKNNNYLLASLVMSGGACLVGSMACFFGTAFILLSFAISVLFMDFEDYKSSRTLKIIVVLFLFVIFNFLVIKIITIIQEDSFLSRKYADIMEVFLSASGRDRLIDAAVRTIGNFNVFDWFFGKGNLFLYEKQSFFCNRLVDKT
;
A
#
# COMPACT_ATOMS: atom_id res chain seq x y z
N MET A 1 2.29 -23.34 -28.67
CA MET A 1 1.67 -22.00 -28.74
C MET A 1 0.72 -21.70 -27.57
N ILE A 2 -0.17 -22.64 -27.18
CA ILE A 2 -1.10 -22.49 -26.04
C ILE A 2 -0.36 -22.25 -24.70
N TYR A 3 0.66 -23.06 -24.40
CA TYR A 3 1.46 -22.91 -23.17
C TYR A 3 2.11 -21.52 -23.02
N ILE A 4 2.63 -20.95 -24.11
CA ILE A 4 3.25 -19.61 -24.12
C ILE A 4 2.20 -18.52 -23.86
N ARG A 5 0.97 -18.69 -24.35
CA ARG A 5 -0.14 -17.76 -24.05
C ARG A 5 -0.55 -17.88 -22.58
N LEU A 6 -0.65 -19.08 -22.03
CA LEU A 6 -1.01 -19.31 -20.63
C LEU A 6 0.05 -18.77 -19.64
N ASN A 7 1.34 -18.89 -19.97
CA ASN A 7 2.44 -18.28 -19.19
C ASN A 7 2.32 -16.74 -19.08
N LYS A 8 1.60 -16.08 -19.99
CA LYS A 8 1.37 -14.63 -19.94
C LYS A 8 0.05 -14.27 -19.25
N ILE A 9 -0.99 -15.06 -19.50
CA ILE A 9 -2.35 -14.82 -19.00
C ILE A 9 -2.44 -15.09 -17.50
N PHE A 10 -1.85 -16.17 -16.99
CA PHE A 10 -1.95 -16.52 -15.57
C PHE A 10 -1.31 -15.47 -14.64
N PRO A 11 -0.08 -14.97 -14.89
CA PRO A 11 0.49 -13.91 -14.09
C PRO A 11 -0.31 -12.60 -14.14
N PHE A 12 -0.86 -12.25 -15.30
CA PHE A 12 -1.74 -11.09 -15.42
C PHE A 12 -3.03 -11.26 -14.61
N LEU A 13 -3.68 -12.42 -14.72
CA LEU A 13 -4.90 -12.73 -13.99
C LEU A 13 -4.69 -12.71 -12.48
N LEU A 14 -3.55 -13.20 -11.98
CA LEU A 14 -3.30 -13.25 -10.54
C LEU A 14 -2.82 -11.90 -9.98
N LEU A 15 -1.95 -11.19 -10.71
CA LEU A 15 -1.21 -10.04 -10.19
C LEU A 15 -1.74 -8.70 -10.67
N THR A 16 -2.37 -8.61 -11.85
CA THR A 16 -2.83 -7.34 -12.43
C THR A 16 -4.34 -7.19 -12.35
N PHE A 17 -5.08 -8.26 -12.65
CA PHE A 17 -6.54 -8.28 -12.63
C PHE A 17 -7.19 -7.92 -11.28
N PRO A 18 -6.58 -8.18 -10.09
CA PRO A 18 -7.14 -7.70 -8.82
C PRO A 18 -7.46 -6.21 -8.79
N VAL A 19 -6.64 -5.35 -9.43
CA VAL A 19 -6.92 -3.89 -9.49
C VAL A 19 -8.29 -3.65 -10.11
N ILE A 20 -8.57 -4.33 -11.24
CA ILE A 20 -9.79 -4.18 -12.01
C ILE A 20 -11.00 -4.61 -11.16
N VAL A 21 -10.85 -5.72 -10.44
CA VAL A 21 -11.86 -6.20 -9.48
C VAL A 21 -12.11 -5.15 -8.41
N ASP A 22 -11.06 -4.56 -7.83
CA ASP A 22 -11.19 -3.55 -6.77
C ASP A 22 -11.88 -2.27 -7.27
N ILE A 23 -11.60 -1.83 -8.50
CA ILE A 23 -12.25 -0.68 -9.12
C ILE A 23 -13.74 -0.94 -9.35
N ILE A 24 -14.08 -2.08 -9.93
CA ILE A 24 -15.48 -2.45 -10.17
C ILE A 24 -16.22 -2.54 -8.83
N ASN A 25 -15.58 -3.09 -7.80
CA ASN A 25 -16.16 -3.19 -6.48
C ASN A 25 -16.46 -1.83 -5.87
N GLY A 26 -15.49 -0.91 -5.92
CA GLY A 26 -15.69 0.43 -5.39
C GLY A 26 -16.66 1.27 -6.20
N TYR A 27 -16.71 1.08 -7.53
CA TYR A 27 -17.71 1.74 -8.38
C TYR A 27 -19.14 1.27 -8.07
N LEU A 28 -19.36 -0.05 -7.94
CA LEU A 28 -20.70 -0.62 -7.75
C LEU A 28 -21.26 -0.44 -6.34
N LYS A 29 -20.41 -0.35 -5.30
CA LYS A 29 -20.85 -0.40 -3.90
C LYS A 29 -20.51 0.84 -3.07
N GLY A 30 -19.70 1.74 -3.61
CA GLY A 30 -19.24 2.93 -2.90
C GLY A 30 -18.32 2.67 -1.71
N THR A 31 -18.12 3.70 -0.88
CA THR A 31 -17.10 3.75 0.17
C THR A 31 -17.49 3.09 1.48
N ASP A 32 -18.74 2.69 1.64
CA ASP A 32 -19.30 2.29 2.95
C ASP A 32 -18.81 0.93 3.43
N GLY A 33 -17.98 0.23 2.63
CA GLY A 33 -17.34 -1.03 3.01
C GLY A 33 -18.32 -2.18 3.26
N SER A 34 -19.61 -1.98 3.02
CA SER A 34 -20.70 -2.92 3.27
C SER A 34 -20.80 -3.95 2.13
N GLY A 35 -19.91 -4.94 2.20
CA GLY A 35 -20.03 -6.23 1.52
C GLY A 35 -19.14 -6.41 0.30
N ASP A 36 -18.52 -7.57 0.18
CA ASP A 36 -17.77 -7.99 -1.01
C ASP A 36 -18.71 -8.13 -2.22
N SER A 37 -18.30 -7.69 -3.42
CA SER A 37 -19.08 -7.93 -4.63
C SER A 37 -19.06 -9.42 -5.00
N LEU A 38 -20.09 -9.88 -5.73
CA LEU A 38 -20.13 -11.25 -6.24
C LEU A 38 -18.90 -11.57 -7.10
N LEU A 39 -18.40 -10.59 -7.86
CA LEU A 39 -17.19 -10.72 -8.67
C LEU A 39 -15.94 -10.89 -7.79
N GLY A 40 -15.81 -10.11 -6.72
CA GLY A 40 -14.71 -10.22 -5.76
C GLY A 40 -14.69 -11.55 -5.02
N ILE A 41 -15.86 -12.04 -4.61
CA ILE A 41 -16.01 -13.35 -3.95
C ILE A 41 -15.64 -14.47 -4.92
N LEU A 42 -16.19 -14.46 -6.14
CA LEU A 42 -15.90 -15.46 -7.17
C LEU A 42 -14.41 -15.49 -7.51
N TYR A 43 -13.79 -14.32 -7.71
CA TYR A 43 -12.37 -14.21 -8.02
C TYR A 43 -11.50 -14.82 -6.93
N ARG A 44 -11.72 -14.46 -5.65
CA ARG A 44 -11.00 -15.05 -4.51
C ARG A 44 -11.26 -16.56 -4.39
N GLY A 45 -12.51 -16.99 -4.59
CA GLY A 45 -12.89 -18.41 -4.56
C GLY A 45 -12.15 -19.24 -5.60
N ILE A 46 -12.04 -18.73 -6.84
CA ILE A 46 -11.29 -19.39 -7.92
C ILE A 46 -9.80 -19.49 -7.57
N ILE A 47 -9.20 -18.44 -7.01
CA ILE A 47 -7.80 -18.47 -6.55
C ILE A 47 -7.61 -19.56 -5.50
N ILE A 48 -8.48 -19.61 -4.48
CA ILE A 48 -8.40 -20.62 -3.41
C ILE A 48 -8.52 -22.02 -4.02
N LEU A 49 -9.54 -22.28 -4.83
CA LEU A 49 -9.75 -23.58 -5.47
C LEU A 49 -8.54 -24.02 -6.31
N PHE A 50 -7.99 -23.11 -7.12
CA PHE A 50 -6.84 -23.42 -7.96
C PHE A 50 -5.57 -23.64 -7.13
N SER A 51 -5.39 -22.85 -6.06
CA SER A 51 -4.24 -22.95 -5.15
C SER A 51 -4.23 -24.24 -4.32
N CYS A 52 -5.39 -24.80 -3.97
CA CYS A 52 -5.50 -26.07 -3.26
C CYS A 52 -4.74 -27.21 -3.96
N PHE A 53 -4.71 -27.23 -5.29
CA PHE A 53 -3.94 -28.24 -6.02
C PHE A 53 -2.42 -28.10 -5.82
N TYR A 54 -1.92 -26.87 -5.70
CA TYR A 54 -0.50 -26.57 -5.57
C TYR A 54 -0.02 -26.54 -4.12
N LEU A 55 -0.94 -26.33 -3.17
CA LEU A 55 -0.66 -26.35 -1.73
C LEU A 55 0.06 -27.61 -1.26
N PHE A 56 -0.29 -28.77 -1.84
CA PHE A 56 0.29 -30.06 -1.46
C PHE A 56 1.59 -30.41 -2.19
N ARG A 57 2.01 -29.61 -3.18
CA ARG A 57 3.10 -29.96 -4.11
C ARG A 57 4.34 -29.09 -4.00
N THR A 58 4.26 -28.00 -3.23
CA THR A 58 5.38 -27.05 -3.06
C THR A 58 6.33 -27.45 -1.93
N ARG A 59 7.60 -27.03 -2.01
CA ARG A 59 8.61 -27.24 -0.96
C ARG A 59 8.20 -26.63 0.40
N TYR A 60 7.36 -25.60 0.36
CA TYR A 60 6.84 -24.90 1.55
C TYR A 60 5.49 -25.45 2.04
N SER A 61 4.99 -26.52 1.42
CA SER A 61 3.71 -27.15 1.77
C SER A 61 3.61 -27.46 3.27
N ASN A 62 4.69 -27.91 3.91
CA ASN A 62 4.68 -28.22 5.33
C ASN A 62 4.45 -27.00 6.22
N TYR A 63 5.04 -25.83 5.89
CA TYR A 63 4.78 -24.59 6.63
C TYR A 63 3.33 -24.12 6.47
N ILE A 64 2.79 -24.21 5.25
CA ILE A 64 1.41 -23.83 5.01
C ILE A 64 0.44 -24.80 5.70
N LYS A 65 0.75 -26.10 5.76
CA LYS A 65 -0.01 -27.08 6.53
C LYS A 65 -0.01 -26.76 8.03
N VAL A 66 1.14 -26.42 8.61
CA VAL A 66 1.23 -26.03 10.03
C VAL A 66 0.39 -24.77 10.30
N LEU A 67 0.41 -23.80 9.39
CA LEU A 67 -0.41 -22.59 9.48
C LEU A 67 -1.91 -22.86 9.33
N LEU A 68 -2.31 -23.75 8.42
CA LEU A 68 -3.70 -24.17 8.28
C LEU A 68 -4.15 -24.92 9.54
N LEU A 69 -3.29 -25.78 10.09
CA LEU A 69 -3.57 -26.52 11.33
C LEU A 69 -3.68 -25.57 12.53
N SER A 70 -2.80 -24.57 12.63
CA SER A 70 -2.87 -23.56 13.69
C SER A 70 -4.09 -22.66 13.54
N ALA A 71 -4.50 -22.33 12.31
CA ALA A 71 -5.73 -21.61 12.04
C ALA A 71 -6.97 -22.42 12.44
N VAL A 72 -7.01 -23.72 12.14
CA VAL A 72 -8.06 -24.63 12.62
C VAL A 72 -8.06 -24.70 14.14
N PHE A 73 -6.90 -24.89 14.77
CA PHE A 73 -6.79 -24.93 16.23
C PHE A 73 -7.26 -23.63 16.88
N LEU A 74 -6.88 -22.48 16.34
CA LEU A 74 -7.33 -21.16 16.81
C LEU A 74 -8.86 -21.01 16.66
N SER A 75 -9.42 -21.48 15.55
CA SER A 75 -10.88 -21.43 15.34
C SER A 75 -11.64 -22.33 16.32
N VAL A 76 -11.13 -23.53 16.61
CA VAL A 76 -11.69 -24.44 17.62
C VAL A 76 -11.58 -23.84 19.02
N TYR A 77 -10.44 -23.24 19.35
CA TYR A 77 -10.23 -22.55 20.62
C TYR A 77 -11.22 -21.38 20.80
N GLN A 78 -11.43 -20.56 19.75
CA GLN A 78 -12.43 -19.49 19.81
C GLN A 78 -13.87 -20.00 19.93
N LEU A 79 -14.19 -21.16 19.32
CA LEU A 79 -15.48 -21.81 19.51
C LEU A 79 -15.69 -22.25 20.96
N ILE A 80 -14.67 -22.86 21.58
CA ILE A 80 -14.73 -23.32 22.98
C ILE A 80 -14.95 -22.17 23.96
N ILE A 81 -14.32 -21.00 23.72
CA ILE A 81 -14.46 -19.81 24.58
C ILE A 81 -15.73 -19.01 24.26
N GLY A 82 -16.52 -19.40 23.24
CA GLY A 82 -17.70 -18.66 22.81
C GLY A 82 -17.39 -17.33 22.11
N GLY A 83 -16.12 -17.08 21.75
CA GLY A 83 -15.67 -15.87 21.05
C GLY A 83 -15.72 -15.97 19.52
N PHE A 84 -16.19 -17.10 18.98
CA PHE A 84 -16.28 -17.29 17.54
C PHE A 84 -17.36 -16.39 16.94
N SER A 85 -16.95 -15.55 16.00
CA SER A 85 -17.85 -14.67 15.25
C SER A 85 -17.58 -14.81 13.76
N SER A 86 -18.58 -14.48 12.94
CA SER A 86 -18.39 -14.39 11.49
C SER A 86 -17.24 -13.44 11.12
N ARG A 87 -17.00 -12.40 11.93
CA ARG A 87 -15.90 -11.44 11.74
C ARG A 87 -14.52 -12.07 11.97
N THR A 88 -14.34 -12.88 13.01
CA THR A 88 -13.06 -13.56 13.27
C THR A 88 -12.74 -14.59 12.19
N PHE A 89 -13.75 -15.33 11.73
CA PHE A 89 -13.61 -16.23 10.59
C PHE A 89 -13.18 -15.50 9.31
N MET A 90 -13.81 -14.37 8.99
CA MET A 90 -13.46 -13.58 7.80
C MET A 90 -12.03 -13.02 7.88
N MET A 91 -11.55 -12.61 9.06
CA MET A 91 -10.15 -12.18 9.23
C MET A 91 -9.17 -13.32 9.02
N LEU A 92 -9.49 -14.52 9.52
CA LEU A 92 -8.67 -15.71 9.35
C LEU A 92 -8.57 -16.11 7.86
N ILE A 93 -9.68 -16.10 7.12
CA ILE A 93 -9.68 -16.33 5.66
C ILE A 93 -8.84 -15.28 4.92
N LYS A 94 -8.90 -14.00 5.30
CA LYS A 94 -8.07 -12.94 4.71
C LYS A 94 -6.57 -13.21 4.89
N ILE A 95 -6.15 -13.68 6.06
CA ILE A 95 -4.75 -14.03 6.33
C ILE A 95 -4.35 -15.27 5.52
N LEU A 96 -5.22 -16.28 5.47
CA LEU A 96 -4.94 -17.52 4.72
C LEU A 96 -4.80 -17.27 3.20
N ASN A 97 -5.56 -16.32 2.64
CA ASN A 97 -5.49 -15.95 1.22
C ASN A 97 -4.07 -15.62 0.74
N PHE A 98 -3.26 -14.99 1.59
CA PHE A 98 -1.85 -14.71 1.27
C PHE A 98 -1.06 -15.99 0.98
N TYR A 99 -1.23 -17.03 1.81
CA TYR A 99 -0.53 -18.30 1.64
C TYR A 99 -1.03 -19.08 0.42
N PHE A 100 -2.33 -19.01 0.12
CA PHE A 100 -2.90 -19.57 -1.10
C PHE A 100 -2.27 -18.94 -2.36
N VAL A 101 -2.16 -17.60 -2.40
CA VAL A 101 -1.50 -16.89 -3.52
C VAL A 101 -0.02 -17.26 -3.63
N ILE A 102 0.73 -17.32 -2.52
CA ILE A 102 2.13 -17.75 -2.52
C ILE A 102 2.29 -19.17 -3.07
N SER A 103 1.41 -20.09 -2.67
CA SER A 103 1.47 -21.48 -3.15
C SER A 103 1.32 -21.57 -4.67
N LEU A 104 0.51 -20.69 -5.28
CA LEU A 104 0.40 -20.57 -6.72
C LEU A 104 1.66 -20.02 -7.35
N LEU A 105 2.20 -18.92 -6.82
CA LEU A 105 3.42 -18.30 -7.35
C LEU A 105 4.61 -19.27 -7.35
N LEU A 106 4.74 -20.10 -6.31
CA LEU A 106 5.86 -21.02 -6.15
C LEU A 106 5.64 -22.39 -6.81
N GLY A 107 4.40 -22.87 -6.87
CA GLY A 107 4.07 -24.21 -7.36
C GLY A 107 3.69 -24.26 -8.84
N CYS A 108 3.22 -23.16 -9.41
CA CYS A 108 2.66 -23.15 -10.74
C CYS A 108 3.73 -22.86 -11.81
N LYS A 109 3.87 -23.78 -12.78
CA LYS A 109 4.85 -23.69 -13.88
C LYS A 109 4.66 -22.43 -14.74
N TYR A 110 3.46 -21.85 -14.75
CA TYR A 110 3.14 -20.62 -15.49
C TYR A 110 3.80 -19.35 -14.90
N PHE A 111 4.34 -19.43 -13.67
CA PHE A 111 5.08 -18.34 -13.01
C PHE A 111 6.60 -18.54 -13.06
N SER A 112 7.09 -19.49 -13.87
CA SER A 112 8.52 -19.81 -13.96
C SER A 112 9.39 -18.67 -14.50
N SER A 113 8.81 -17.75 -15.27
CA SER A 113 9.52 -16.59 -15.82
C SER A 113 9.43 -15.38 -14.89
N TYR A 114 10.52 -15.10 -14.16
CA TYR A 114 10.59 -13.95 -13.26
C TYR A 114 10.27 -12.61 -13.96
N THR A 115 10.72 -12.44 -15.21
CA THR A 115 10.50 -11.21 -15.99
C THR A 115 9.03 -10.97 -16.27
N GLN A 116 8.27 -12.03 -16.59
CA GLN A 116 6.84 -11.93 -16.85
C GLN A 116 6.05 -11.62 -15.57
N VAL A 117 6.46 -12.20 -14.44
CA VAL A 117 5.86 -11.93 -13.12
C VAL A 117 6.07 -10.47 -12.73
N VAL A 118 7.31 -9.97 -12.80
CA VAL A 118 7.64 -8.57 -12.49
C VAL A 118 6.89 -7.62 -13.42
N ARG A 119 6.84 -7.91 -14.73
CA ARG A 119 6.12 -7.09 -15.69
C ARG A 119 4.63 -7.02 -15.37
N SER A 120 4.00 -8.15 -15.01
CA SER A 120 2.57 -8.19 -14.67
C SER A 120 2.30 -7.44 -13.36
N ALA A 121 3.19 -7.56 -12.38
CA ALA A 121 3.12 -6.79 -11.15
C ALA A 121 3.23 -5.28 -11.41
N ILE A 122 4.18 -4.82 -12.24
CA ILE A 122 4.30 -3.39 -12.59
C ILE A 122 3.02 -2.86 -13.27
N TRP A 123 2.38 -3.66 -14.12
CA TRP A 123 1.10 -3.29 -14.73
C TRP A 123 -0.02 -3.07 -13.72
N TYR A 124 -0.04 -3.76 -12.58
CA TYR A 124 -0.97 -3.46 -11.47
C TYR A 124 -0.81 -1.99 -11.07
N GLY A 125 0.43 -1.58 -10.77
CA GLY A 125 0.74 -0.23 -10.28
C GLY A 125 0.42 0.84 -11.32
N VAL A 126 0.72 0.59 -12.59
CA VAL A 126 0.42 1.52 -13.69
C VAL A 126 -1.09 1.71 -13.87
N ILE A 127 -1.88 0.63 -13.86
CA ILE A 127 -3.34 0.72 -14.00
C ILE A 127 -3.96 1.45 -12.81
N ALA A 128 -3.52 1.12 -11.59
CA ALA A 128 -4.00 1.79 -10.38
C ALA A 128 -3.68 3.29 -10.41
N ALA A 129 -2.43 3.65 -10.75
CA ALA A 129 -2.00 5.04 -10.87
C ALA A 129 -2.74 5.80 -11.98
N PHE A 130 -2.93 5.19 -13.15
CA PHE A 130 -3.68 5.79 -14.26
C PHE A 130 -5.11 6.12 -13.87
N ILE A 131 -5.75 5.24 -13.09
CA ILE A 131 -7.12 5.44 -12.64
C ILE A 131 -7.22 6.53 -11.57
N LEU A 132 -6.23 6.62 -10.67
CA LEU A 132 -6.14 7.75 -9.74
C LEU A 132 -5.99 9.08 -10.50
N ILE A 133 -5.13 9.12 -11.52
CA ILE A 133 -4.97 10.30 -12.38
C ILE A 133 -6.28 10.64 -13.10
N TYR A 134 -6.94 9.64 -13.68
CA TYR A 134 -8.24 9.81 -14.34
C TYR A 134 -9.30 10.37 -13.38
N CYS A 135 -9.46 9.76 -12.20
CA CYS A 135 -10.38 10.21 -11.17
C CYS A 135 -10.11 11.65 -10.74
N PHE A 136 -8.84 12.02 -10.58
CA PHE A 136 -8.44 13.38 -10.24
C PHE A 136 -8.79 14.40 -11.34
N VAL A 137 -8.43 14.11 -12.59
CA VAL A 137 -8.61 15.03 -13.72
C VAL A 137 -10.08 15.26 -14.04
N PHE A 138 -10.88 14.19 -14.06
CA PHE A 138 -12.30 14.27 -14.41
C PHE A 138 -13.19 14.58 -13.19
N LYS A 139 -12.60 14.68 -11.98
CA LYS A 139 -13.33 14.82 -10.71
C LYS A 139 -14.41 13.74 -10.53
N VAL A 140 -14.05 12.51 -10.89
CA VAL A 140 -14.92 11.32 -10.78
C VAL A 140 -14.37 10.39 -9.71
N GLY A 141 -15.24 9.87 -8.84
CA GLY A 141 -14.86 8.96 -7.77
C GLY A 141 -14.86 9.65 -6.40
N TYR A 142 -14.25 9.00 -5.41
CA TYR A 142 -14.30 9.42 -4.02
C TYR A 142 -13.10 10.31 -3.66
N GLY A 143 -13.34 11.33 -2.84
CA GLY A 143 -12.27 12.12 -2.20
C GLY A 143 -11.52 11.31 -1.15
N SER A 144 -10.25 11.65 -0.91
CA SER A 144 -9.43 10.99 0.12
C SER A 144 -9.84 11.36 1.53
N TYR A 145 -10.14 12.65 1.76
CA TYR A 145 -10.66 13.17 3.01
C TYR A 145 -11.70 14.28 2.70
N THR A 146 -12.12 15.05 3.71
CA THR A 146 -13.11 16.14 3.57
C THR A 146 -12.71 17.17 2.51
N ASP A 147 -13.68 17.96 2.04
CA ASP A 147 -13.62 18.84 0.86
C ASP A 147 -12.42 19.83 0.82
N GLU A 148 -11.73 20.05 1.94
CA GLU A 148 -10.56 20.94 2.05
C GLU A 148 -9.20 20.24 1.90
N THR A 149 -9.17 18.94 1.62
CA THR A 149 -7.92 18.16 1.57
C THR A 149 -7.53 17.74 0.16
N PHE A 150 -6.24 17.86 -0.16
CA PHE A 150 -5.69 17.41 -1.44
C PHE A 150 -5.55 15.88 -1.48
N GLY A 151 -6.25 15.24 -2.41
CA GLY A 151 -6.11 13.80 -2.69
C GLY A 151 -7.37 13.20 -3.32
N THR A 152 -7.21 12.16 -4.15
CA THR A 152 -8.33 11.36 -4.66
C THR A 152 -8.21 9.90 -4.25
N LYS A 153 -9.27 9.36 -3.65
CA LYS A 153 -9.42 7.93 -3.37
C LYS A 153 -9.79 7.14 -4.62
N GLY A 154 -10.26 7.81 -5.66
CA GLY A 154 -10.75 7.19 -6.89
C GLY A 154 -11.87 6.21 -6.57
N PHE A 155 -11.77 4.98 -7.08
CA PHE A 155 -12.71 3.89 -6.78
C PHE A 155 -12.15 2.88 -5.77
N PHE A 156 -11.06 3.18 -5.06
CA PHE A 156 -10.41 2.22 -4.17
C PHE A 156 -10.94 2.35 -2.74
N VAL A 157 -11.47 1.28 -2.15
CA VAL A 157 -11.96 1.29 -0.77
C VAL A 157 -10.82 1.48 0.24
N ALA A 158 -9.69 0.78 0.03
CA ALA A 158 -8.50 0.81 0.89
C ALA A 158 -7.36 1.59 0.23
N MET A 159 -7.51 2.91 0.22
CA MET A 159 -6.65 3.83 -0.52
C MET A 159 -5.15 3.76 -0.15
N ASN A 160 -4.86 3.68 1.14
CA ASN A 160 -3.48 3.67 1.64
C ASN A 160 -2.74 2.39 1.21
N ASP A 161 -3.43 1.26 1.19
CA ASP A 161 -2.87 -0.03 0.81
C ASP A 161 -2.50 -0.03 -0.68
N VAL A 162 -3.38 0.54 -1.52
CA VAL A 162 -3.12 0.72 -2.95
C VAL A 162 -1.96 1.69 -3.17
N GLY A 163 -1.92 2.81 -2.44
CA GLY A 163 -0.81 3.77 -2.50
C GLY A 163 0.54 3.13 -2.15
N LEU A 164 0.60 2.35 -1.07
CA LEU A 164 1.81 1.63 -0.66
C LEU A 164 2.21 0.56 -1.69
N THR A 165 1.24 -0.11 -2.30
CA THR A 165 1.47 -1.06 -3.39
C THR A 165 2.08 -0.37 -4.61
N ILE A 166 1.56 0.81 -5.00
CA ILE A 166 2.11 1.61 -6.11
C ILE A 166 3.57 2.01 -5.80
N LEU A 167 3.89 2.42 -4.57
CA LEU A 167 5.27 2.75 -4.18
C LEU A 167 6.22 1.55 -4.33
N LEU A 168 5.83 0.38 -3.82
CA LEU A 168 6.65 -0.84 -3.93
C LEU A 168 6.88 -1.25 -5.38
N LEU A 169 5.84 -1.17 -6.21
CA LEU A 169 5.93 -1.47 -7.64
C LEU A 169 6.74 -0.41 -8.41
N ASN A 170 6.75 0.83 -7.93
CA ASN A 170 7.59 1.89 -8.48
C ASN A 170 9.08 1.61 -8.26
N ILE A 171 9.47 1.12 -7.08
CA ILE A 171 10.85 0.64 -6.82
C ILE A 171 11.22 -0.47 -7.82
N LEU A 172 10.32 -1.45 -8.01
CA LEU A 172 10.54 -2.54 -8.97
C LEU A 172 10.65 -2.03 -10.42
N ALA A 173 9.88 -1.02 -10.81
CA ALA A 173 9.97 -0.41 -12.14
C ALA A 173 11.29 0.34 -12.34
N CYS A 174 11.75 1.13 -11.35
CA CYS A 174 13.05 1.78 -11.37
C CYS A 174 14.18 0.76 -11.52
N TYR A 175 14.16 -0.30 -10.71
CA TYR A 175 15.15 -1.38 -10.80
C TYR A 175 15.10 -2.11 -12.16
N SER A 176 13.89 -2.41 -12.66
CA SER A 176 13.71 -3.06 -13.96
C SER A 176 14.20 -2.18 -15.12
N PHE A 177 14.01 -0.86 -15.03
CA PHE A 177 14.58 0.09 -15.98
C PHE A 177 16.11 0.05 -15.96
N GLN A 178 16.74 0.09 -14.78
CA GLN A 178 18.20 0.03 -14.68
C GLN A 178 18.74 -1.27 -15.28
N LYS A 179 18.12 -2.42 -14.97
CA LYS A 179 18.57 -3.71 -15.50
C LYS A 179 18.36 -3.89 -17.01
N THR A 180 17.25 -3.40 -17.55
CA THR A 180 16.86 -3.68 -18.95
C THR A 180 17.05 -2.52 -19.93
N LYS A 181 17.24 -1.30 -19.42
CA LYS A 181 17.26 -0.02 -20.17
C LYS A 181 16.02 0.22 -21.04
N ASN A 182 14.91 -0.45 -20.74
CA ASN A 182 13.67 -0.30 -21.50
C ASN A 182 12.86 0.90 -21.00
N ASN A 183 12.70 1.91 -21.86
CA ASN A 183 11.97 3.15 -21.57
C ASN A 183 10.53 2.96 -21.09
N ASN A 184 9.89 1.82 -21.39
CA ASN A 184 8.56 1.50 -20.89
C ASN A 184 8.52 1.45 -19.36
N TYR A 185 9.59 0.99 -18.70
CA TYR A 185 9.66 0.96 -17.24
C TYR A 185 9.90 2.34 -16.63
N LEU A 186 10.61 3.22 -17.33
CA LEU A 186 10.76 4.62 -16.93
C LEU A 186 9.42 5.35 -17.02
N LEU A 187 8.69 5.17 -18.12
CA LEU A 187 7.35 5.73 -18.28
C LEU A 187 6.39 5.20 -17.20
N ALA A 188 6.43 3.89 -16.92
CA ALA A 188 5.65 3.28 -15.84
C ALA A 188 5.97 3.90 -14.47
N SER A 189 7.25 4.15 -14.18
CA SER A 189 7.68 4.80 -12.93
C SER A 189 7.16 6.24 -12.81
N LEU A 190 7.18 7.02 -13.90
CA LEU A 190 6.65 8.39 -13.89
C LEU A 190 5.13 8.42 -13.67
N VAL A 191 4.39 7.54 -14.36
CA VAL A 191 2.94 7.41 -14.17
C VAL A 191 2.61 6.97 -12.74
N MET A 192 3.33 5.98 -12.20
CA MET A 192 3.15 5.53 -10.81
C MET A 192 3.48 6.60 -9.78
N SER A 193 4.55 7.39 -10.01
CA SER A 193 4.91 8.51 -9.14
C SER A 193 3.83 9.59 -9.15
N GLY A 194 3.28 9.93 -10.31
CA GLY A 194 2.16 10.86 -10.43
C GLY A 194 0.91 10.36 -9.70
N GLY A 195 0.51 9.10 -9.94
CA GLY A 195 -0.62 8.49 -9.26
C GLY A 195 -0.45 8.36 -7.75
N ALA A 196 0.76 8.04 -7.27
CA ALA A 196 1.06 7.96 -5.85
C ALA A 196 0.95 9.33 -5.16
N CYS A 197 1.42 10.42 -5.78
CA CYS A 197 1.24 11.77 -5.23
C CYS A 197 -0.24 12.16 -5.12
N LEU A 198 -1.08 11.72 -6.06
CA LEU A 198 -2.53 11.98 -6.01
C LEU A 198 -3.25 11.23 -4.88
N VAL A 199 -2.58 10.27 -4.22
CA VAL A 199 -3.12 9.61 -3.03
C VAL A 199 -3.28 10.61 -1.88
N GLY A 200 -2.50 11.69 -1.84
CA GLY A 200 -2.64 12.72 -0.79
C GLY A 200 -2.22 12.28 0.61
N SER A 201 -1.60 11.09 0.75
CA SER A 201 -1.05 10.62 2.03
C SER A 201 0.42 11.01 2.18
N MET A 202 0.83 11.39 3.39
CA MET A 202 2.25 11.70 3.69
C MET A 202 3.19 10.56 3.30
N ALA A 203 2.77 9.31 3.52
CA ALA A 203 3.56 8.14 3.14
C ALA A 203 3.79 8.08 1.61
N CYS A 204 2.79 8.43 0.80
CA CYS A 204 2.94 8.45 -0.65
C CYS A 204 3.76 9.64 -1.16
N PHE A 205 3.64 10.83 -0.55
CA PHE A 205 4.49 11.97 -0.89
C PHE A 205 5.96 11.70 -0.56
N PHE A 206 6.27 11.38 0.69
CA PHE A 206 7.64 11.12 1.13
C PHE A 206 8.22 9.87 0.47
N GLY A 207 7.41 8.80 0.32
CA GLY A 207 7.82 7.58 -0.36
C GLY A 207 8.18 7.83 -1.82
N THR A 208 7.35 8.58 -2.56
CA THR A 208 7.63 8.91 -3.96
C THR A 208 8.87 9.79 -4.10
N ALA A 209 8.99 10.82 -3.24
CA ALA A 209 10.17 11.68 -3.21
C ALA A 209 11.46 10.90 -2.93
N PHE A 210 11.42 10.00 -1.94
CA PHE A 210 12.55 9.13 -1.60
C PHE A 210 12.94 8.22 -2.77
N ILE A 211 11.97 7.54 -3.40
CA ILE A 211 12.22 6.64 -4.54
C ILE A 211 12.86 7.40 -5.70
N LEU A 212 12.31 8.56 -6.07
CA LEU A 212 12.82 9.37 -7.18
C LEU A 212 14.22 9.94 -6.87
N LEU A 213 14.47 10.36 -5.63
CA LEU A 213 15.78 10.84 -5.21
C LEU A 213 16.82 9.71 -5.24
N SER A 214 16.50 8.54 -4.69
CA SER A 214 17.38 7.36 -4.74
C SER A 214 17.66 6.94 -6.19
N PHE A 215 16.64 6.99 -7.06
CA PHE A 215 16.81 6.71 -8.48
C PHE A 215 17.73 7.74 -9.16
N ALA A 216 17.55 9.03 -8.86
CA ALA A 216 18.40 10.10 -9.40
C ALA A 216 19.87 9.94 -8.95
N ILE A 217 20.11 9.67 -7.66
CA ILE A 217 21.46 9.38 -7.14
C ILE A 217 22.08 8.20 -7.87
N SER A 218 21.31 7.11 -8.01
CA SER A 218 21.76 5.91 -8.70
C SER A 218 22.12 6.18 -10.16
N VAL A 219 21.33 6.98 -10.89
CA VAL A 219 21.60 7.35 -12.28
C VAL A 219 22.86 8.20 -12.45
N LEU A 220 23.13 9.09 -11.48
CA LEU A 220 24.23 10.05 -11.56
C LEU A 220 25.58 9.43 -11.15
N PHE A 221 25.59 8.75 -9.99
CA PHE A 221 26.82 8.39 -9.28
C PHE A 221 27.13 6.90 -9.26
N MET A 222 26.17 6.02 -9.54
CA MET A 222 26.39 4.58 -9.44
C MET A 222 26.59 3.97 -10.83
N ASP A 223 27.76 3.38 -11.04
CA ASP A 223 28.04 2.52 -12.18
C ASP A 223 28.03 1.06 -11.68
N PHE A 224 26.90 0.38 -11.85
CA PHE A 224 26.78 -1.04 -11.53
C PHE A 224 27.28 -1.89 -12.70
N GLU A 225 27.71 -3.13 -12.43
CA GLU A 225 28.11 -4.09 -13.48
C GLU A 225 27.01 -4.26 -14.54
N ASP A 226 25.75 -4.35 -14.08
CA ASP A 226 24.57 -4.52 -14.93
C ASP A 226 24.01 -3.19 -15.49
N TYR A 227 24.45 -2.04 -14.98
CA TYR A 227 23.89 -0.73 -15.37
C TYR A 227 24.96 0.35 -15.50
N LYS A 228 25.16 0.79 -16.74
CA LYS A 228 25.85 2.03 -17.09
C LYS A 228 24.86 3.04 -17.65
N SER A 229 24.69 4.14 -16.92
CA SER A 229 23.82 5.25 -17.28
C SER A 229 24.34 5.99 -18.53
N SER A 230 23.42 6.35 -19.45
CA SER A 230 23.80 7.13 -20.63
C SER A 230 24.05 8.59 -20.25
N ARG A 231 24.98 9.25 -20.96
CA ARG A 231 25.25 10.70 -20.75
C ARG A 231 23.98 11.55 -20.92
N THR A 232 23.12 11.17 -21.87
CA THR A 232 21.83 11.83 -22.11
C THR A 232 20.89 11.75 -20.90
N LEU A 233 20.77 10.57 -20.29
CA LEU A 233 19.93 10.37 -19.11
C LEU A 233 20.48 11.16 -17.91
N LYS A 234 21.81 11.18 -17.72
CA LYS A 234 22.45 11.99 -16.65
C LYS A 234 22.10 13.48 -16.81
N ILE A 235 22.21 14.03 -18.03
CA ILE A 235 21.85 15.43 -18.30
C ILE A 235 20.38 15.71 -17.99
N ILE A 236 19.47 14.83 -18.41
CA ILE A 236 18.04 14.96 -18.14
C ILE A 236 17.76 14.97 -16.62
N VAL A 237 18.38 14.06 -15.87
CA VAL A 237 18.21 14.00 -14.41
C VAL A 237 18.76 15.24 -13.72
N VAL A 238 19.93 15.75 -14.14
CA VAL A 238 20.48 17.00 -13.59
C VAL A 238 19.56 18.19 -13.85
N LEU A 239 19.05 18.33 -15.08
CA LEU A 239 18.08 19.37 -15.44
C LEU A 239 16.81 19.27 -14.59
N PHE A 240 16.29 18.05 -14.42
CA PHE A 240 15.10 17.81 -13.61
C PHE A 240 15.31 18.18 -12.13
N LEU A 241 16.43 17.78 -11.54
CA LEU A 241 16.80 18.17 -10.18
C LEU A 241 16.99 19.68 -10.03
N PHE A 242 17.56 20.34 -11.03
CA PHE A 242 17.70 21.80 -11.05
C PHE A 242 16.34 22.50 -11.05
N VAL A 243 15.38 22.04 -11.86
CA VAL A 243 14.02 22.61 -11.88
C VAL A 243 13.33 22.41 -10.52
N ILE A 244 13.41 21.21 -9.92
CA ILE A 244 12.84 20.94 -8.60
C ILE A 244 13.48 21.83 -7.54
N PHE A 245 14.81 21.96 -7.55
CA PHE A 245 15.53 22.80 -6.59
C PHE A 245 15.07 24.26 -6.68
N ASN A 246 14.98 24.83 -7.89
CA ASN A 246 14.48 26.19 -8.09
C ASN A 246 13.04 26.35 -7.63
N PHE A 247 12.17 25.38 -7.94
CA PHE A 247 10.78 25.40 -7.48
C PHE A 247 10.67 25.41 -5.95
N LEU A 248 11.46 24.56 -5.27
CA LEU A 248 11.50 24.50 -3.80
C LEU A 248 12.01 25.81 -3.21
N VAL A 249 13.09 26.39 -3.76
CA VAL A 249 13.64 27.67 -3.30
C VAL A 249 12.59 28.78 -3.42
N ILE A 250 11.91 28.89 -4.58
CA ILE A 250 10.85 29.89 -4.76
C ILE A 250 9.74 29.68 -3.73
N LYS A 251 9.26 28.44 -3.55
CA LYS A 251 8.20 28.14 -2.57
C LYS A 251 8.62 28.45 -1.13
N ILE A 252 9.84 28.13 -0.75
CA ILE A 252 10.37 28.46 0.58
C ILE A 252 10.41 29.98 0.77
N ILE A 253 10.91 30.72 -0.23
CA ILE A 253 10.93 32.20 -0.18
C ILE A 253 9.52 32.75 -0.04
N THR A 254 8.55 32.27 -0.84
CA THR A 254 7.15 32.70 -0.74
C THR A 254 6.56 32.42 0.64
N ILE A 255 6.79 31.22 1.20
CA ILE A 255 6.32 30.86 2.54
C ILE A 255 6.92 31.78 3.62
N ILE A 256 8.23 32.08 3.52
CA ILE A 256 8.91 32.98 4.47
C ILE A 256 8.37 34.41 4.36
N GLN A 257 8.03 34.86 3.15
CA GLN A 257 7.56 36.22 2.88
C GLN A 257 6.10 36.44 3.25
N GLU A 258 5.22 35.46 3.01
CA GLU A 258 3.78 35.57 3.26
C GLU A 258 3.42 35.36 4.74
N ASP A 259 4.25 34.66 5.52
CA ASP A 259 3.88 34.23 6.86
C ASP A 259 4.89 34.71 7.92
N SER A 260 4.65 35.94 8.41
CA SER A 260 5.41 36.56 9.53
C SER A 260 5.42 35.72 10.82
N PHE A 261 4.50 34.76 10.94
CA PHE A 261 4.43 33.80 12.04
C PHE A 261 5.41 32.63 11.85
N LEU A 262 5.64 32.17 10.62
CA LEU A 262 6.58 31.08 10.32
C LEU A 262 8.04 31.50 10.53
N SER A 263 8.41 32.76 10.25
CA SER A 263 9.78 33.25 10.54
C SER A 263 10.13 33.21 12.04
N ARG A 264 9.14 33.39 12.93
CA ARG A 264 9.29 33.14 14.38
C ARG A 264 9.22 31.65 14.74
N LYS A 265 8.35 30.87 14.08
CA LYS A 265 8.17 29.42 14.30
C LYS A 265 9.36 28.57 13.83
N TYR A 266 10.11 29.03 12.82
CA TYR A 266 11.36 28.40 12.35
C TYR A 266 12.58 28.75 13.23
N ALA A 267 12.42 29.60 14.26
CA ALA A 267 13.41 29.69 15.35
C ALA A 267 13.32 28.46 16.29
N ASP A 268 12.12 27.87 16.43
CA ASP A 268 11.81 26.74 17.32
C ASP A 268 11.40 25.47 16.55
N ILE A 269 12.13 25.14 15.48
CA ILE A 269 11.83 24.00 14.58
C ILE A 269 11.71 22.67 15.34
N MET A 270 12.49 22.50 16.40
CA MET A 270 12.50 21.26 17.20
C MET A 270 11.19 21.08 18.01
N GLU A 271 10.61 22.17 18.52
CA GLU A 271 9.45 22.13 19.41
C GLU A 271 8.13 21.95 18.63
N VAL A 272 8.08 22.48 17.41
CA VAL A 272 6.93 22.36 16.50
C VAL A 272 6.86 20.97 15.85
N PHE A 273 8.01 20.37 15.50
CA PHE A 273 8.05 19.00 14.97
C PHE A 273 7.55 17.96 15.99
N LEU A 274 7.69 18.27 17.29
CA LEU A 274 7.25 17.44 18.41
C LEU A 274 5.80 17.69 18.85
N SER A 275 5.15 18.78 18.42
CA SER A 275 3.82 19.17 18.93
C SER A 275 2.70 19.14 17.89
N ALA A 276 3.03 19.08 16.59
CA ALA A 276 2.06 19.26 15.51
C ALA A 276 1.34 17.98 15.04
N SER A 277 1.44 16.85 15.76
CA SER A 277 0.80 15.62 15.31
C SER A 277 -0.28 15.14 16.29
N GLY A 278 -1.47 14.83 15.78
CA GLY A 278 -2.46 14.03 16.53
C GLY A 278 -1.92 12.66 16.99
N ARG A 279 -0.69 12.32 16.58
CA ARG A 279 0.09 11.18 17.05
C ARG A 279 0.49 11.31 18.50
N ASP A 280 0.76 12.50 19.03
CA ASP A 280 1.16 12.64 20.44
C ASP A 280 0.00 12.30 21.37
N ARG A 281 -1.24 12.60 20.97
CA ARG A 281 -2.44 12.13 21.66
C ARG A 281 -2.64 10.61 21.54
N LEU A 282 -2.30 10.02 20.39
CA LEU A 282 -2.33 8.55 20.21
C LEU A 282 -1.20 7.85 20.98
N ILE A 283 -0.03 8.48 21.10
CA ILE A 283 1.11 8.00 21.87
C ILE A 283 0.78 8.10 23.36
N ASP A 284 0.24 9.22 23.84
CA ASP A 284 -0.24 9.36 25.21
C ASP A 284 -1.36 8.38 25.53
N ALA A 285 -2.31 8.19 24.62
CA ALA A 285 -3.38 7.19 24.77
C ALA A 285 -2.80 5.76 24.78
N ALA A 286 -1.83 5.47 23.92
CA ALA A 286 -1.15 4.17 23.87
C ALA A 286 -0.34 3.93 25.15
N VAL A 287 0.44 4.89 25.62
CA VAL A 287 1.24 4.80 26.85
C VAL A 287 0.34 4.60 28.07
N ARG A 288 -0.78 5.34 28.17
CA ARG A 288 -1.76 5.13 29.26
C ARG A 288 -2.49 3.79 29.16
N THR A 289 -2.69 3.26 27.95
CA THR A 289 -3.36 1.97 27.75
C THR A 289 -2.42 0.81 28.05
N ILE A 290 -1.19 0.86 27.54
CA ILE A 290 -0.12 -0.13 27.75
C ILE A 290 0.36 -0.11 29.21
N GLY A 291 0.38 1.04 29.87
CA GLY A 291 0.68 1.14 31.31
C GLY A 291 -0.29 0.38 32.21
N ASN A 292 -1.46 -0.01 31.70
CA ASN A 292 -2.46 -0.83 32.38
C ASN A 292 -2.46 -2.31 31.93
N PHE A 293 -1.42 -2.75 31.24
CA PHE A 293 -1.30 -4.13 30.77
C PHE A 293 -0.49 -4.96 31.76
N ASN A 294 -1.06 -6.09 32.14
CA ASN A 294 -0.39 -7.10 32.94
C ASN A 294 0.56 -7.89 32.02
N VAL A 295 1.46 -8.70 32.58
CA VAL A 295 2.40 -9.52 31.78
C VAL A 295 1.67 -10.40 30.76
N PHE A 296 0.52 -10.97 31.12
CA PHE A 296 -0.31 -11.74 30.18
C PHE A 296 -0.93 -10.88 29.06
N ASP A 297 -1.34 -9.64 29.36
CA ASP A 297 -1.91 -8.73 28.36
C ASP A 297 -0.86 -8.27 27.34
N TRP A 298 0.41 -8.21 27.75
CA TRP A 298 1.54 -7.94 26.85
C TRP A 298 1.76 -9.05 25.82
N PHE A 299 1.56 -10.31 26.22
CA PHE A 299 1.77 -11.46 25.32
C PHE A 299 0.57 -11.74 24.41
N PHE A 300 -0.65 -11.55 24.91
CA PHE A 300 -1.86 -11.97 24.20
C PHE A 300 -2.75 -10.82 23.71
N GLY A 301 -2.46 -9.58 24.13
CA GLY A 301 -3.26 -8.39 23.83
C GLY A 301 -4.59 -8.36 24.58
N LYS A 302 -5.18 -7.17 24.73
CA LYS A 302 -6.59 -7.02 25.16
C LYS A 302 -7.49 -6.95 23.93
N GLY A 303 -8.53 -7.78 23.90
CA GLY A 303 -9.50 -7.83 22.80
C GLY A 303 -10.26 -6.51 22.61
N ASN A 304 -10.92 -6.36 21.45
CA ASN A 304 -11.66 -5.14 21.08
C ASN A 304 -12.69 -4.67 22.12
N LEU A 305 -13.24 -5.54 22.95
CA LEU A 305 -14.22 -5.18 23.99
C LEU A 305 -13.63 -4.18 25.01
N PHE A 306 -12.36 -4.36 25.40
CA PHE A 306 -11.66 -3.46 26.32
C PHE A 306 -11.43 -2.06 25.72
N LEU A 307 -11.22 -1.99 24.39
CA LEU A 307 -11.04 -0.73 23.68
C LEU A 307 -12.36 0.05 23.58
N TYR A 308 -13.49 -0.63 23.36
CA TYR A 308 -14.82 -0.01 23.32
C TYR A 308 -15.26 0.53 24.69
N GLU A 309 -15.03 -0.23 25.77
CA GLU A 309 -15.38 0.20 27.14
C GLU A 309 -14.59 1.43 27.60
N LYS A 310 -13.32 1.59 27.16
CA LYS A 310 -12.53 2.78 27.49
C LYS A 310 -12.76 3.94 26.53
N GLN A 311 -13.08 3.70 25.24
CA GLN A 311 -13.40 4.77 24.29
C GLN A 311 -14.68 5.52 24.67
N SER A 312 -15.72 4.84 25.14
CA SER A 312 -16.95 5.49 25.64
C SER A 312 -16.68 6.41 26.83
N PHE A 313 -15.75 6.02 27.71
CA PHE A 313 -15.31 6.84 28.83
C PHE A 313 -14.53 8.10 28.41
N PHE A 314 -13.79 8.04 27.29
CA PHE A 314 -13.07 9.19 26.73
C PHE A 314 -13.96 10.15 25.95
N CYS A 315 -14.98 9.66 25.24
CA CYS A 315 -15.94 10.53 24.54
C CYS A 315 -16.85 11.29 25.52
N ASN A 316 -17.28 10.68 26.63
CA ASN A 316 -18.17 11.35 27.58
C ASN A 316 -17.51 12.50 28.35
N ARG A 317 -16.18 12.46 28.56
CA ARG A 317 -15.44 13.58 29.19
C ARG A 317 -15.22 14.80 28.29
N LEU A 318 -15.54 14.72 26.99
CA LEU A 318 -15.51 15.86 26.08
C LEU A 318 -16.77 16.73 26.18
N VAL A 319 -17.87 16.18 26.68
CA VAL A 319 -19.13 16.92 26.86
C VAL A 319 -19.11 17.77 28.15
N ASP A 320 -18.37 17.34 29.17
CA ASP A 320 -18.27 18.07 30.45
C ASP A 320 -17.22 19.20 30.46
N LYS A 321 -16.58 19.50 29.31
CA LYS A 321 -15.55 20.56 29.18
C LYS A 321 -15.76 21.50 27.98
N THR A 322 -17.01 21.66 27.56
CA THR A 322 -17.47 22.78 26.72
C THR A 322 -18.50 23.58 27.48
#